data_AF-A0A1S1LR29-F1
#
_entry.id   AF-A0A1S1LR29-F1
#
_cell.length_a   1.000
_cell.length_b   1.000
_cell.length_c   1.000
_cell.angle_alpha   90.00
_cell.angle_beta   90.00
_cell.angle_gamma   90.00
#
_symmetry.space_group_name_H-M   'P 1'
#
loop_
_entity.id
_entity.type
_entity.pdbx_description
1 polymer ?
#
loop_
_entity_poly.entity_id
_entity_poly.type
_entity_poly.pdbx_seq_one_letter_code
_entity_poly.pdbx_strand_id
1 'polypeptide(L)'
;MAAIAPASMPTKSEILNWSTTHLDDAATQWEKAAGQSETAFSQHVANISSPGGTQWTGSAATSAYDDAREAQDAVRVQTSIYRECAAIARRGSGDIRGAKEATVNAIQEAEGKGYAVAEDLTATSTHNGGSDSQRAAKKAEAQQLTEFMRWHAKGLASTAAKVAGELQAEAGGLEGRKLTKMMGNDKFSQDRIPGGLLLPPGTSEERRKAIEYAEAFADGYNGDYRQYEQDCTNFVSQALRAGGFKDVGNGLDDWHHGDPDDWYYNNNSLNPKNVESETWYNAAANHDYFTQHSGLGETKGVVPTPGPTGYDPLAPSKAGLTPGDLIYYRTNEGKIDHVAMYVGNMNGVDVVDQHADPRNVHDDWWPNTNDFWGGPAQVEFVHLKYPGE
;
A
#
# COMPACT_ATOMS: atom_id res chain seq x y z
N MET A 1 11.46 2.93 -20.95
CA MET A 1 10.30 3.77 -20.60
C MET A 1 9.84 4.47 -21.86
N ALA A 2 8.72 4.05 -22.44
CA ALA A 2 8.04 4.87 -23.46
C ALA A 2 7.18 5.89 -22.69
N ALA A 3 7.39 7.18 -22.94
CA ALA A 3 6.52 8.21 -22.41
C ALA A 3 5.09 7.95 -22.91
N ILE A 4 4.11 7.93 -22.00
CA ILE A 4 2.69 7.82 -22.35
C ILE A 4 2.37 9.09 -23.15
N ALA A 5 2.11 8.94 -24.45
CA ALA A 5 1.69 10.05 -25.30
C ALA A 5 0.39 10.66 -24.74
N PRO A 6 0.18 11.99 -24.84
CA PRO A 6 -1.07 12.59 -24.43
C PRO A 6 -2.23 11.90 -25.17
N ALA A 7 -3.24 11.43 -24.42
CA ALA A 7 -4.34 10.69 -24.99
C ALA A 7 -5.03 11.52 -26.08
N SER A 8 -4.95 11.07 -27.32
CA SER A 8 -5.61 11.71 -28.45
C SER A 8 -7.12 11.71 -28.21
N MET A 9 -7.77 12.86 -28.44
CA MET A 9 -9.21 13.00 -28.28
C MET A 9 -9.94 12.04 -29.23
N PRO A 10 -10.85 11.20 -28.72
CA PRO A 10 -11.52 10.19 -29.53
C PRO A 10 -12.56 10.82 -30.47
N THR A 11 -12.77 10.19 -31.61
CA THR A 11 -13.80 10.58 -32.57
C THR A 11 -15.19 10.23 -32.08
N LYS A 12 -16.22 10.83 -32.69
CA LYS A 12 -17.62 10.49 -32.43
C LYS A 12 -17.88 8.99 -32.54
N SER A 13 -17.41 8.36 -33.62
CA SER A 13 -17.60 6.93 -33.83
C SER A 13 -16.84 6.06 -32.81
N GLU A 14 -15.62 6.46 -32.41
CA GLU A 14 -14.86 5.79 -31.36
C GLU A 14 -15.57 5.87 -30.00
N ILE A 15 -16.11 7.03 -29.63
CA ILE A 15 -16.87 7.23 -28.38
C ILE A 15 -18.10 6.31 -28.35
N LEU A 16 -18.90 6.31 -29.43
CA LEU A 16 -20.14 5.52 -29.48
C LEU A 16 -19.87 4.01 -29.36
N ASN A 17 -18.78 3.55 -29.97
CA ASN A 17 -18.38 2.14 -29.97
C ASN A 17 -17.44 1.75 -28.82
N TRP A 18 -17.08 2.69 -27.93
CA TRP A 18 -16.16 2.41 -26.83
C TRP A 18 -16.71 1.31 -25.93
N SER A 19 -15.91 0.26 -25.67
CA SER A 19 -16.31 -0.89 -24.85
C SER A 19 -15.35 -1.11 -23.70
N THR A 20 -15.89 -1.57 -22.56
CA THR A 20 -15.13 -1.97 -21.36
C THR A 20 -15.20 -3.46 -21.08
N THR A 21 -15.86 -4.26 -21.93
CA THR A 21 -16.07 -5.70 -21.71
C THR A 21 -14.76 -6.45 -21.46
N HIS A 22 -13.69 -6.06 -22.15
CA HIS A 22 -12.37 -6.66 -21.96
C HIS A 22 -11.82 -6.50 -20.53
N LEU A 23 -12.16 -5.41 -19.83
CA LEU A 23 -11.79 -5.20 -18.43
C LEU A 23 -12.58 -6.12 -17.50
N ASP A 24 -13.89 -6.25 -17.74
CA ASP A 24 -14.75 -7.13 -16.94
C ASP A 24 -14.37 -8.62 -17.11
N ASP A 25 -14.04 -9.01 -18.35
CA ASP A 25 -13.54 -10.35 -18.69
C ASP A 25 -12.18 -10.63 -18.05
N ALA A 26 -11.25 -9.66 -18.12
CA ALA A 26 -9.93 -9.78 -17.51
C ALA A 26 -10.03 -9.93 -15.98
N ALA A 27 -10.85 -9.10 -15.33
CA ALA A 27 -11.09 -9.20 -13.89
C ALA A 27 -11.61 -10.58 -13.48
N THR A 28 -12.55 -11.13 -14.24
CA THR A 28 -13.09 -12.48 -14.00
C THR A 28 -12.01 -13.56 -14.14
N GLN A 29 -11.14 -13.43 -15.15
CA GLN A 29 -10.04 -14.37 -15.37
C GLN A 29 -8.97 -14.31 -14.29
N TRP A 30 -8.58 -13.12 -13.85
CA TRP A 30 -7.57 -12.96 -12.79
C TRP A 30 -8.04 -13.51 -11.46
N GLU A 31 -9.30 -13.26 -11.07
CA GLU A 31 -9.89 -13.83 -9.85
C GLU A 31 -9.93 -15.36 -9.89
N LYS A 32 -10.31 -15.91 -11.05
CA LYS A 32 -10.31 -17.35 -11.25
C LYS A 32 -8.88 -17.93 -11.14
N ALA A 33 -7.90 -17.28 -11.75
CA ALA A 33 -6.50 -17.70 -11.71
C ALA A 33 -5.93 -17.63 -10.28
N ALA A 34 -6.29 -16.59 -9.52
CA ALA A 34 -5.93 -16.44 -8.11
C ALA A 34 -6.46 -17.62 -7.27
N GLY A 35 -7.77 -17.86 -7.30
CA GLY A 35 -8.38 -18.93 -6.51
C GLY A 35 -7.87 -20.34 -6.89
N GLN A 36 -7.61 -20.58 -8.18
CA GLN A 36 -7.04 -21.85 -8.65
C GLN A 36 -5.60 -22.04 -8.14
N SER A 37 -4.78 -20.99 -8.16
CA SER A 37 -3.39 -21.02 -7.70
C SER A 37 -3.30 -21.29 -6.19
N GLU A 38 -4.10 -20.60 -5.38
CA GLU A 38 -4.14 -20.82 -3.92
C GLU A 38 -4.59 -22.23 -3.55
N THR A 39 -5.60 -22.76 -4.25
CA THR A 39 -6.08 -24.13 -4.06
C THR A 39 -4.97 -25.14 -4.36
N ALA A 40 -4.28 -24.97 -5.49
CA ALA A 40 -3.21 -25.86 -5.91
C ALA A 40 -2.04 -25.88 -4.91
N PHE A 41 -1.62 -24.72 -4.40
CA PHE A 41 -0.49 -24.63 -3.48
C PHE A 41 -0.86 -25.03 -2.04
N SER A 42 -2.10 -24.79 -1.60
CA SER A 42 -2.61 -25.36 -0.34
C SER A 42 -2.59 -26.89 -0.39
N GLN A 43 -3.01 -27.47 -1.52
CA GLN A 43 -2.93 -28.92 -1.73
C GLN A 43 -1.49 -29.41 -1.80
N HIS A 44 -0.56 -28.65 -2.38
CA HIS A 44 0.86 -28.99 -2.41
C HIS A 44 1.43 -29.11 -0.99
N VAL A 45 1.20 -28.13 -0.12
CA VAL A 45 1.65 -28.16 1.28
C VAL A 45 1.02 -29.34 2.03
N ALA A 46 -0.28 -29.60 1.82
CA ALA A 46 -0.95 -30.75 2.44
C ALA A 46 -0.37 -32.11 1.96
N ASN A 47 0.01 -32.20 0.68
CA ASN A 47 0.65 -33.41 0.15
C ASN A 47 2.06 -33.62 0.72
N ILE A 48 2.80 -32.54 0.99
CA ILE A 48 4.15 -32.59 1.56
C ILE A 48 4.11 -32.95 3.05
N SER A 49 3.11 -32.47 3.80
CA SER A 49 2.97 -32.79 5.22
C SER A 49 2.57 -34.26 5.49
N SER A 50 1.95 -34.92 4.52
CA SER A 50 1.61 -36.36 4.60
C SER A 50 1.73 -37.04 3.23
N PRO A 51 2.96 -37.30 2.75
CA PRO A 51 3.17 -37.88 1.42
C PRO A 51 2.52 -39.25 1.32
N GLY A 52 1.54 -39.39 0.43
CA GLY A 52 0.79 -40.64 0.25
C GLY A 52 0.03 -41.08 1.51
N GLY A 53 -0.28 -40.17 2.44
CA GLY A 53 -0.92 -40.48 3.72
C GLY A 53 0.03 -41.09 4.77
N THR A 54 1.34 -41.07 4.52
CA THR A 54 2.34 -41.62 5.45
C THR A 54 2.94 -40.53 6.32
N GLN A 55 3.24 -40.88 7.57
CA GLN A 55 3.92 -39.98 8.50
C GLN A 55 5.38 -39.81 8.06
N TRP A 56 5.74 -38.61 7.58
CA TRP A 56 7.10 -38.26 7.20
C TRP A 56 7.69 -37.26 8.22
N THR A 57 8.81 -37.62 8.84
CA THR A 57 9.40 -36.85 9.95
C THR A 57 10.92 -36.78 9.83
N GLY A 58 11.53 -35.82 10.53
CA GLY A 58 12.98 -35.57 10.53
C GLY A 58 13.35 -34.33 9.73
N SER A 59 14.63 -33.95 9.73
CA SER A 59 15.10 -32.68 9.14
C SER A 59 14.73 -32.52 7.66
N ALA A 60 14.78 -33.60 6.87
CA ALA A 60 14.40 -33.57 5.47
C ALA A 60 12.89 -33.31 5.25
N ALA A 61 12.03 -33.80 6.16
CA ALA A 61 10.59 -33.54 6.10
C ALA A 61 10.28 -32.08 6.47
N THR A 62 10.97 -31.55 7.48
CA THR A 62 10.88 -30.13 7.87
C THR A 62 11.30 -29.21 6.72
N SER A 63 12.49 -29.43 6.14
CA SER A 63 12.97 -28.59 5.02
C SER A 63 12.04 -28.63 3.81
N ALA A 64 11.51 -29.80 3.44
CA ALA A 64 10.57 -29.88 2.32
C ALA A 64 9.23 -29.19 2.60
N TYR A 65 8.76 -29.23 3.85
CA TYR A 65 7.56 -28.49 4.28
C TYR A 65 7.79 -26.98 4.24
N ASP A 66 8.96 -26.52 4.69
CA ASP A 66 9.36 -25.11 4.65
C ASP A 66 9.46 -24.61 3.20
N ASP A 67 10.09 -25.38 2.29
CA ASP A 67 10.17 -25.04 0.86
C ASP A 67 8.77 -24.96 0.22
N ALA A 68 7.86 -25.89 0.55
CA ALA A 68 6.49 -25.88 0.04
C ALA A 68 5.69 -24.68 0.56
N ARG A 69 5.97 -24.24 1.80
CA ARG A 69 5.37 -23.08 2.44
C ARG A 69 5.85 -21.79 1.79
N GLU A 70 7.15 -21.65 1.56
CA GLU A 70 7.75 -20.52 0.85
C GLU A 70 7.16 -20.38 -0.57
N ALA A 71 7.04 -21.50 -1.29
CA ALA A 71 6.42 -21.51 -2.62
C ALA A 71 4.94 -21.10 -2.59
N GLN A 72 4.18 -21.52 -1.56
CA GLN A 72 2.80 -21.07 -1.39
C GLN A 72 2.72 -19.57 -1.08
N ASP A 73 3.66 -19.01 -0.31
CA ASP A 73 3.65 -17.60 0.03
C ASP A 73 4.02 -16.71 -1.17
N ALA A 74 4.94 -17.17 -2.04
CA ALA A 74 5.20 -16.53 -3.32
C ALA A 74 3.94 -16.49 -4.21
N VAL A 75 3.17 -17.58 -4.22
CA VAL A 75 1.90 -17.66 -4.96
C VAL A 75 0.85 -16.76 -4.35
N ARG A 76 0.77 -16.64 -3.03
CA ARG A 76 -0.14 -15.70 -2.36
C ARG A 76 0.10 -14.26 -2.81
N VAL A 77 1.36 -13.83 -2.91
CA VAL A 77 1.70 -12.50 -3.45
C VAL A 77 1.28 -12.36 -4.92
N GLN A 78 1.52 -13.38 -5.75
CA GLN A 78 1.05 -13.33 -7.14
C GLN A 78 -0.48 -13.23 -7.23
N THR A 79 -1.19 -13.92 -6.34
CA THR A 79 -2.65 -13.92 -6.30
C THR A 79 -3.24 -12.62 -5.77
N SER A 80 -2.54 -11.90 -4.86
CA SER A 80 -2.98 -10.57 -4.44
C SER A 80 -2.90 -9.58 -5.60
N ILE A 81 -1.81 -9.59 -6.37
CA ILE A 81 -1.67 -8.76 -7.59
C ILE A 81 -2.78 -9.05 -8.60
N TYR A 82 -3.15 -10.33 -8.78
CA TYR A 82 -4.28 -10.69 -9.65
C TYR A 82 -5.62 -10.14 -9.15
N ARG A 83 -5.86 -10.14 -7.84
CA ARG A 83 -7.08 -9.57 -7.25
C ARG A 83 -7.12 -8.05 -7.35
N GLU A 84 -5.99 -7.38 -7.13
CA GLU A 84 -5.90 -5.92 -7.30
C GLU A 84 -6.07 -5.49 -8.76
N CYS A 85 -5.44 -6.20 -9.71
CA CYS A 85 -5.69 -6.02 -11.14
C CYS A 85 -7.19 -6.17 -11.46
N ALA A 86 -7.86 -7.17 -10.88
CA ALA A 86 -9.29 -7.39 -11.07
C ALA A 86 -10.15 -6.26 -10.47
N ALA A 87 -9.79 -5.75 -9.29
CA ALA A 87 -10.48 -4.64 -8.66
C ALA A 87 -10.35 -3.35 -9.48
N ILE A 88 -9.13 -3.01 -9.92
CA ILE A 88 -8.84 -1.87 -10.81
C ILE A 88 -9.64 -1.99 -12.11
N ALA A 89 -9.64 -3.16 -12.74
CA ALA A 89 -10.37 -3.37 -13.99
C ALA A 89 -11.89 -3.20 -13.84
N ARG A 90 -12.49 -3.73 -12.74
CA ARG A 90 -13.93 -3.55 -12.47
C ARG A 90 -14.30 -2.09 -12.20
N ARG A 91 -13.53 -1.41 -11.35
CA ARG A 91 -13.72 0.02 -11.05
C ARG A 91 -13.56 0.85 -12.31
N GLY A 92 -12.45 0.65 -13.03
CA GLY A 92 -12.14 1.34 -14.27
C GLY A 92 -13.18 1.12 -15.38
N SER A 93 -13.73 -0.10 -15.49
CA SER A 93 -14.86 -0.40 -16.38
C SER A 93 -16.08 0.49 -16.06
N GLY A 94 -16.40 0.66 -14.77
CA GLY A 94 -17.45 1.57 -14.31
C GLY A 94 -17.17 3.04 -14.66
N ASP A 95 -15.98 3.54 -14.33
CA ASP A 95 -15.58 4.93 -14.56
C ASP A 95 -15.58 5.29 -16.06
N ILE A 96 -15.06 4.40 -16.90
CA ILE A 96 -15.04 4.59 -18.36
C ILE A 96 -16.46 4.56 -18.93
N ARG A 97 -17.33 3.66 -18.44
CA ARG A 97 -18.75 3.63 -18.86
C ARG A 97 -19.45 4.94 -18.50
N GLY A 98 -19.26 5.46 -17.29
CA GLY A 98 -19.81 6.76 -16.88
C GLY A 98 -19.30 7.93 -17.73
N ALA A 99 -18.00 7.98 -18.00
CA ALA A 99 -17.41 9.00 -18.87
C ALA A 99 -17.90 8.91 -20.33
N LYS A 100 -18.10 7.68 -20.84
CA LYS A 100 -18.70 7.43 -22.15
C LYS A 100 -20.13 7.95 -22.18
N GLU A 101 -20.96 7.57 -21.22
CA GLU A 101 -22.37 8.00 -21.14
C GLU A 101 -22.49 9.52 -21.09
N ALA A 102 -21.68 10.20 -20.27
CA ALA A 102 -21.64 11.67 -20.23
C ALA A 102 -21.30 12.30 -21.58
N THR A 103 -20.31 11.73 -22.29
CA THR A 103 -19.91 12.22 -23.63
C THR A 103 -21.00 11.97 -24.67
N VAL A 104 -21.63 10.79 -24.66
CA VAL A 104 -22.73 10.45 -25.56
C VAL A 104 -23.94 11.36 -25.31
N ASN A 105 -24.28 11.64 -24.04
CA ASN A 105 -25.36 12.56 -23.70
C ASN A 105 -25.08 13.98 -24.20
N ALA A 106 -23.85 14.47 -24.09
CA ALA A 106 -23.46 15.77 -24.64
C ALA A 106 -23.63 15.86 -26.17
N ILE A 107 -23.29 14.78 -26.89
CA ILE A 107 -23.52 14.66 -28.33
C ILE A 107 -25.01 14.69 -28.65
N GLN A 108 -25.81 13.88 -27.95
CA GLN A 108 -27.26 13.82 -28.13
C GLN A 108 -27.95 15.14 -27.80
N GLU A 109 -27.48 15.88 -26.79
CA GLU A 109 -28.02 17.19 -26.44
C GLU A 109 -27.75 18.22 -27.56
N ALA A 110 -26.54 18.23 -28.13
CA ALA A 110 -26.22 19.08 -29.27
C ALA A 110 -27.09 18.74 -30.49
N GLU A 111 -27.27 17.45 -30.79
CA GLU A 111 -28.14 16.98 -31.87
C GLU A 111 -29.61 17.35 -31.64
N GLY A 112 -30.11 17.19 -30.41
CA GLY A 112 -31.47 17.58 -30.01
C GLY A 112 -31.73 19.08 -30.12
N LYS A 113 -30.70 19.92 -29.97
CA LYS A 113 -30.76 21.39 -30.19
C LYS A 113 -30.71 21.78 -31.67
N GLY A 114 -30.63 20.83 -32.60
CA GLY A 114 -30.59 21.07 -34.03
C GLY A 114 -29.19 21.36 -34.58
N TYR A 115 -28.15 20.74 -33.99
CA TYR A 115 -26.78 20.78 -34.51
C TYR A 115 -26.37 19.42 -35.06
N ALA A 116 -25.72 19.38 -36.22
CA ALA A 116 -25.02 18.19 -36.70
C ALA A 116 -23.64 18.13 -36.03
N VAL A 117 -23.30 16.97 -35.46
CA VAL A 117 -21.99 16.73 -34.82
C VAL A 117 -21.14 15.83 -35.72
N ALA A 118 -19.98 16.35 -36.14
CA ALA A 118 -19.01 15.66 -36.98
C ALA A 118 -18.10 14.69 -36.19
N GLU A 119 -17.26 13.91 -36.89
CA GLU A 119 -16.34 12.94 -36.28
C GLU A 119 -15.35 13.57 -35.29
N ASP A 120 -14.91 14.80 -35.54
CA ASP A 120 -14.01 15.56 -34.67
C ASP A 120 -14.74 16.33 -33.54
N LEU A 121 -16.02 16.01 -33.34
CA LEU A 121 -16.94 16.61 -32.38
C LEU A 121 -17.23 18.09 -32.66
N THR A 122 -16.97 18.59 -33.87
CA THR A 122 -17.41 19.93 -34.26
C THR A 122 -18.93 19.94 -34.47
N ALA A 123 -19.62 20.84 -33.76
CA ALA A 123 -21.05 21.09 -33.93
C ALA A 123 -21.28 22.14 -35.03
N THR A 124 -22.23 21.87 -35.93
CA THR A 124 -22.66 22.82 -36.97
C THR A 124 -24.18 22.93 -36.97
N SER A 125 -24.71 24.16 -36.95
CA SER A 125 -26.16 24.41 -37.00
C SER A 125 -26.76 23.81 -38.27
N THR A 126 -27.84 23.05 -38.15
CA THR A 126 -28.59 22.53 -39.31
C THR A 126 -29.56 23.56 -39.91
N HIS A 127 -29.75 24.69 -39.22
CA HIS A 127 -30.61 25.78 -39.68
C HIS A 127 -29.90 26.66 -40.72
N ASN A 128 -30.52 26.82 -41.90
CA ASN A 128 -29.97 27.54 -43.05
C ASN A 128 -30.61 28.93 -43.30
N GLY A 129 -31.15 29.59 -42.27
CA GLY A 129 -31.88 30.86 -42.41
C GLY A 129 -31.70 31.81 -41.20
N GLY A 130 -32.31 32.99 -41.28
CA GLY A 130 -32.28 34.03 -40.23
C GLY A 130 -31.39 35.23 -40.57
N SER A 131 -31.50 36.28 -39.75
CA SER A 131 -30.68 37.49 -39.85
C SER A 131 -29.21 37.22 -39.54
N ASP A 132 -28.32 38.13 -39.93
CA ASP A 132 -26.88 38.03 -39.65
C ASP A 132 -26.58 37.86 -38.16
N SER A 133 -27.36 38.55 -37.31
CA SER A 133 -27.28 38.44 -35.84
C SER A 133 -27.68 37.04 -35.35
N GLN A 134 -28.74 36.45 -35.89
CA GLN A 134 -29.16 35.09 -35.55
C GLN A 134 -28.13 34.03 -35.98
N ARG A 135 -27.54 34.20 -37.18
CA ARG A 135 -26.48 33.30 -37.65
C ARG A 135 -25.21 33.42 -36.81
N ALA A 136 -24.84 34.62 -36.37
CA ALA A 136 -23.73 34.84 -35.46
C ALA A 136 -23.97 34.18 -34.09
N ALA A 137 -25.18 34.33 -33.52
CA ALA A 137 -25.55 33.69 -32.25
C ALA A 137 -25.49 32.15 -32.36
N LYS A 138 -26.00 31.56 -33.45
CA LYS A 138 -25.95 30.12 -33.67
C LYS A 138 -24.53 29.58 -33.85
N LYS A 139 -23.64 30.36 -34.47
CA LYS A 139 -22.21 30.03 -34.56
C LYS A 139 -21.54 30.04 -33.19
N ALA A 140 -21.84 31.02 -32.34
CA ALA A 140 -21.31 31.07 -30.98
C ALA A 140 -21.80 29.89 -30.12
N GLU A 141 -23.08 29.54 -30.21
CA GLU A 141 -23.66 28.36 -29.54
C GLU A 141 -23.02 27.05 -30.04
N ALA A 142 -22.80 26.90 -31.36
CA ALA A 142 -22.07 25.76 -31.93
C ALA A 142 -20.63 25.64 -31.37
N GLN A 143 -19.93 26.76 -31.18
CA GLN A 143 -18.59 26.77 -30.61
C GLN A 143 -18.61 26.28 -29.15
N GLN A 144 -19.56 26.75 -28.34
CA GLN A 144 -19.73 26.29 -26.96
C GLN A 144 -20.04 24.78 -26.88
N LEU A 145 -20.97 24.28 -27.72
CA LEU A 145 -21.29 22.86 -27.78
C LEU A 145 -20.09 22.02 -28.22
N THR A 146 -19.31 22.51 -29.18
CA THR A 146 -18.07 21.85 -29.65
C THR A 146 -17.06 21.74 -28.50
N GLU A 147 -16.80 22.83 -27.78
CA GLU A 147 -15.88 22.85 -26.65
C GLU A 147 -16.33 21.91 -25.53
N PHE A 148 -17.63 21.90 -25.24
CA PHE A 148 -18.24 21.02 -24.21
C PHE A 148 -18.09 19.54 -24.56
N MET A 149 -18.45 19.12 -25.78
CA MET A 149 -18.29 17.73 -26.22
C MET A 149 -16.82 17.29 -26.25
N ARG A 150 -15.92 18.16 -26.74
CA ARG A 150 -14.48 17.88 -26.77
C ARG A 150 -13.88 17.78 -25.37
N TRP A 151 -14.37 18.56 -24.42
CA TRP A 151 -13.98 18.45 -23.01
C TRP A 151 -14.37 17.08 -22.44
N HIS A 152 -15.62 16.64 -22.64
CA HIS A 152 -16.07 15.32 -22.21
C HIS A 152 -15.28 14.17 -22.85
N ALA A 153 -15.04 14.25 -24.17
CA ALA A 153 -14.25 13.25 -24.90
C ALA A 153 -12.81 13.14 -24.41
N LYS A 154 -12.16 14.27 -24.09
CA LYS A 154 -10.84 14.28 -23.44
C LYS A 154 -10.89 13.66 -22.04
N GLY A 155 -11.98 13.90 -21.30
CA GLY A 155 -12.25 13.27 -20.00
C GLY A 155 -12.29 11.75 -20.12
N LEU A 156 -13.08 11.23 -21.06
CA LEU A 156 -13.14 9.78 -21.36
C LEU A 156 -11.77 9.19 -21.67
N ALA A 157 -11.01 9.81 -22.58
CA ALA A 157 -9.68 9.34 -22.96
C ALA A 157 -8.69 9.36 -21.78
N SER A 158 -8.76 10.41 -20.95
CA SER A 158 -7.93 10.56 -19.75
C SER A 158 -8.27 9.50 -18.71
N THR A 159 -9.55 9.22 -18.49
CA THR A 159 -10.01 8.14 -17.59
C THR A 159 -9.51 6.78 -18.06
N ALA A 160 -9.63 6.48 -19.35
CA ALA A 160 -9.11 5.23 -19.89
C ALA A 160 -7.59 5.10 -19.76
N ALA A 161 -6.84 6.18 -20.03
CA ALA A 161 -5.39 6.20 -19.85
C ALA A 161 -4.98 6.02 -18.39
N LYS A 162 -5.72 6.61 -17.44
CA LYS A 162 -5.51 6.42 -16.01
C LYS A 162 -5.68 4.95 -15.62
N VAL A 163 -6.79 4.31 -16.03
CA VAL A 163 -7.05 2.89 -15.74
C VAL A 163 -5.97 2.00 -16.35
N ALA A 164 -5.53 2.27 -17.57
CA ALA A 164 -4.43 1.54 -18.19
C ALA A 164 -3.11 1.69 -17.43
N GLY A 165 -2.82 2.90 -16.93
CA GLY A 165 -1.64 3.18 -16.10
C GLY A 165 -1.67 2.45 -14.76
N GLU A 166 -2.82 2.46 -14.07
CA GLU A 166 -3.04 1.71 -12.82
C GLU A 166 -2.82 0.20 -13.04
N LEU A 167 -3.42 -0.36 -14.10
CA LEU A 167 -3.24 -1.78 -14.44
C LEU A 167 -1.80 -2.13 -14.81
N GLN A 168 -1.10 -1.26 -15.52
CA GLN A 168 0.30 -1.49 -15.90
C GLN A 168 1.23 -1.39 -14.68
N ALA A 169 0.97 -0.46 -13.77
CA ALA A 169 1.72 -0.33 -12.53
C ALA A 169 1.56 -1.59 -11.66
N GLU A 170 0.31 -2.03 -11.45
CA GLU A 170 -0.02 -3.22 -10.68
C GLU A 170 0.57 -4.49 -11.32
N ALA A 171 0.41 -4.67 -12.64
CA ALA A 171 0.97 -5.79 -13.37
C ALA A 171 2.51 -5.80 -13.38
N GLY A 172 3.16 -4.64 -13.22
CA GLY A 172 4.62 -4.54 -13.07
C GLY A 172 5.15 -5.33 -11.87
N GLY A 173 4.33 -5.53 -10.83
CA GLY A 173 4.63 -6.41 -9.70
C GLY A 173 4.88 -7.87 -10.10
N LEU A 174 4.32 -8.32 -11.24
CA LEU A 174 4.55 -9.66 -11.78
C LEU A 174 5.91 -9.80 -12.48
N GLU A 175 6.38 -8.74 -13.16
CA GLU A 175 7.68 -8.74 -13.88
C GLU A 175 8.87 -8.61 -12.92
N GLY A 176 8.66 -7.97 -11.75
CA GLY A 176 9.64 -7.84 -10.68
C GLY A 176 9.96 -9.15 -9.94
N ARG A 177 9.15 -10.20 -10.11
CA ARG A 177 9.37 -11.54 -9.53
C ARG A 177 9.53 -12.60 -10.62
N LYS A 178 10.71 -12.62 -11.25
CA LYS A 178 11.18 -13.86 -11.88
C LYS A 178 11.64 -14.81 -10.77
N LEU A 179 11.06 -16.02 -10.76
CA LEU A 179 11.39 -17.24 -10.00
C LEU A 179 12.87 -17.72 -10.09
N THR A 180 13.83 -16.83 -10.33
CA THR A 180 15.24 -17.17 -10.48
C THR A 180 15.97 -16.78 -9.20
N LYS A 181 16.33 -17.79 -8.39
CA LYS A 181 17.47 -17.75 -7.45
C LYS A 181 17.26 -17.11 -6.06
N MET A 182 16.26 -17.55 -5.30
CA MET A 182 16.21 -17.28 -3.84
C MET A 182 16.78 -18.41 -2.95
N MET A 183 17.39 -19.43 -3.56
CA MET A 183 18.40 -20.26 -2.90
C MET A 183 19.66 -20.31 -3.77
N GLY A 184 20.60 -19.40 -3.54
CA GLY A 184 21.99 -19.58 -3.96
C GLY A 184 22.61 -18.40 -4.70
N ASN A 185 23.34 -17.57 -3.95
CA ASN A 185 24.47 -16.73 -4.36
C ASN A 185 24.29 -15.90 -5.64
N ASP A 186 24.07 -14.59 -5.52
CA ASP A 186 24.88 -13.59 -6.24
C ASP A 186 24.90 -12.26 -5.48
N LYS A 187 26.12 -11.82 -5.14
CA LYS A 187 26.48 -10.77 -4.18
C LYS A 187 26.23 -9.32 -4.64
N PHE A 188 25.08 -9.01 -5.26
CA PHE A 188 24.77 -7.62 -5.68
C PHE A 188 23.31 -7.17 -5.48
N SER A 189 22.47 -7.93 -4.77
CA SER A 189 21.04 -7.61 -4.53
C SER A 189 20.65 -7.45 -3.05
N GLN A 190 21.60 -7.41 -2.12
CA GLN A 190 21.32 -7.53 -0.69
C GLN A 190 20.61 -6.32 -0.07
N ASP A 191 20.67 -5.15 -0.70
CA ASP A 191 20.25 -3.89 -0.05
C ASP A 191 18.91 -3.35 -0.55
N ARG A 192 18.30 -3.93 -1.61
CA ARG A 192 17.03 -3.40 -2.15
C ARG A 192 15.85 -4.28 -1.76
N ILE A 193 15.01 -3.75 -0.87
CA ILE A 193 13.72 -4.32 -0.47
C ILE A 193 12.63 -3.92 -1.49
N PRO A 194 11.52 -4.69 -1.64
CA PRO A 194 10.37 -4.26 -2.45
C PRO A 194 9.99 -2.79 -2.20
N GLY A 195 9.50 -2.09 -3.23
CA GLY A 195 9.25 -0.63 -3.15
C GLY A 195 10.46 0.27 -3.42
N GLY A 196 11.68 -0.28 -3.49
CA GLY A 196 12.87 0.43 -3.96
C GLY A 196 13.72 1.07 -2.88
N LEU A 197 13.41 0.80 -1.61
CA LEU A 197 14.23 1.16 -0.45
C LEU A 197 15.64 0.57 -0.56
N LEU A 198 16.62 1.38 -0.18
CA LEU A 198 18.02 0.96 -0.09
C LEU A 198 18.40 0.91 1.39
N LEU A 199 18.68 -0.29 1.87
CA LEU A 199 19.21 -0.49 3.21
C LEU A 199 20.68 -0.06 3.29
N PRO A 200 21.10 0.55 4.41
CA PRO A 200 22.52 0.83 4.64
C PRO A 200 23.37 -0.45 4.58
N PRO A 201 24.57 -0.38 3.99
CA PRO A 201 25.51 -1.50 4.03
C PRO A 201 25.81 -1.92 5.47
N GLY A 202 25.73 -3.22 5.75
CA GLY A 202 25.94 -3.77 7.09
C GLY A 202 24.70 -3.79 7.99
N THR A 203 23.51 -3.54 7.44
CA THR A 203 22.23 -3.81 8.11
C THR A 203 22.20 -5.27 8.59
N SER A 204 21.89 -5.48 9.88
CA SER A 204 21.79 -6.82 10.46
C SER A 204 20.63 -7.61 9.83
N GLU A 205 20.72 -8.94 9.92
CA GLU A 205 19.70 -9.85 9.38
C GLU A 205 18.36 -9.67 10.11
N GLU A 206 18.43 -9.45 11.42
CA GLU A 206 17.35 -9.17 12.33
C GLU A 206 16.61 -7.89 11.94
N ARG A 207 17.36 -6.80 11.73
CA ARG A 207 16.82 -5.53 11.27
C ARG A 207 16.17 -5.64 9.88
N ARG A 208 16.83 -6.36 8.96
CA ARG A 208 16.28 -6.63 7.62
C ARG A 208 14.92 -7.33 7.70
N LYS A 209 14.77 -8.35 8.56
CA LYS A 209 13.50 -9.08 8.73
C LYS A 209 12.37 -8.22 9.28
N ALA A 210 12.65 -7.31 10.22
CA ALA A 210 11.63 -6.39 10.71
C ALA A 210 11.13 -5.44 9.62
N ILE A 211 12.05 -4.91 8.79
CA ILE A 211 11.69 -4.04 7.68
C ILE A 211 10.89 -4.82 6.64
N GLU A 212 11.33 -6.02 6.26
CA GLU A 212 10.59 -6.88 5.33
C GLU A 212 9.19 -7.25 5.83
N TYR A 213 9.02 -7.39 7.15
CA TYR A 213 7.71 -7.56 7.75
C TYR A 213 6.87 -6.29 7.61
N ALA A 214 7.41 -5.12 7.94
CA ALA A 214 6.70 -3.85 7.84
C ALA A 214 6.18 -3.63 6.40
N GLU A 215 7.04 -3.83 5.42
CA GLU A 215 6.73 -3.70 3.99
C GLU A 215 5.62 -4.66 3.52
N ALA A 216 5.60 -5.87 4.09
CA ALA A 216 4.63 -6.88 3.72
C ALA A 216 3.22 -6.60 4.29
N PHE A 217 3.15 -5.91 5.43
CA PHE A 217 1.91 -5.82 6.20
C PHE A 217 1.38 -4.40 6.43
N ALA A 218 2.12 -3.34 6.09
CA ALA A 218 1.69 -1.97 6.30
C ALA A 218 0.35 -1.62 5.62
N ASP A 219 0.11 -2.04 4.37
CA ASP A 219 -1.20 -1.87 3.68
C ASP A 219 -2.21 -3.00 3.98
N GLY A 220 -1.98 -3.78 5.02
CA GLY A 220 -2.80 -4.95 5.32
C GLY A 220 -2.74 -5.34 6.79
N TYR A 221 -2.84 -6.64 7.04
CA TYR A 221 -2.74 -7.19 8.38
C TYR A 221 -2.25 -8.63 8.30
N ASN A 222 -1.57 -9.06 9.36
CA ASN A 222 -1.22 -10.45 9.53
C ASN A 222 -2.35 -11.17 10.29
N GLY A 223 -2.96 -12.17 9.66
CA GLY A 223 -4.07 -12.94 10.23
C GLY A 223 -3.72 -13.80 11.45
N ASP A 224 -2.44 -13.96 11.76
CA ASP A 224 -1.98 -14.69 12.95
C ASP A 224 -2.13 -13.86 14.25
N TYR A 225 -2.34 -12.55 14.11
CA TYR A 225 -2.49 -11.60 15.21
C TYR A 225 -3.89 -10.99 15.25
N ARG A 226 -4.27 -10.49 16.43
CA ARG A 226 -5.51 -9.77 16.64
C ARG A 226 -5.44 -8.43 15.91
N GLN A 227 -6.56 -8.03 15.31
CA GLN A 227 -6.74 -6.70 14.74
C GLN A 227 -7.33 -5.75 15.78
N TYR A 228 -6.80 -4.54 15.83
CA TYR A 228 -7.34 -3.43 16.63
C TYR A 228 -7.85 -2.31 15.71
N GLU A 229 -8.73 -1.45 16.25
CA GLU A 229 -9.15 -0.24 15.51
C GLU A 229 -7.99 0.74 15.31
N GLN A 230 -7.11 0.85 16.31
CA GLN A 230 -5.84 1.58 16.24
C GLN A 230 -4.70 0.58 16.40
N ASP A 231 -4.05 0.26 15.29
CA ASP A 231 -3.22 -0.94 15.19
C ASP A 231 -1.71 -0.64 15.09
N CYS A 232 -1.32 0.63 15.13
CA CYS A 232 0.06 1.06 14.90
C CYS A 232 1.09 0.33 15.78
N THR A 233 0.82 0.21 17.08
CA THR A 233 1.74 -0.46 18.02
C THR A 233 1.74 -1.97 17.84
N ASN A 234 0.57 -2.57 17.59
CA ASN A 234 0.46 -3.99 17.31
C ASN A 234 1.23 -4.35 16.04
N PHE A 235 1.13 -3.54 14.98
CA PHE A 235 1.89 -3.68 13.74
C PHE A 235 3.41 -3.63 13.96
N VAL A 236 3.92 -2.56 14.59
CA VAL A 236 5.37 -2.46 14.82
C VAL A 236 5.86 -3.55 15.76
N SER A 237 5.07 -3.96 16.77
CA SER A 237 5.46 -5.06 17.66
C SER A 237 5.59 -6.39 16.91
N GLN A 238 4.70 -6.66 15.95
CA GLN A 238 4.83 -7.82 15.08
C GLN A 238 6.09 -7.75 14.21
N ALA A 239 6.39 -6.58 13.64
CA ALA A 239 7.59 -6.37 12.84
C ALA A 239 8.86 -6.59 13.66
N LEU A 240 8.93 -6.05 14.89
CA LEU A 240 10.06 -6.30 15.79
C LEU A 240 10.19 -7.77 16.17
N ARG A 241 9.07 -8.46 16.41
CA ARG A 241 9.11 -9.91 16.70
C ARG A 241 9.62 -10.73 15.51
N ALA A 242 9.24 -10.36 14.28
CA ALA A 242 9.81 -10.93 13.06
C ALA A 242 11.31 -10.62 12.91
N GLY A 243 11.72 -9.43 13.38
CA GLY A 243 13.11 -9.03 13.57
C GLY A 243 13.87 -9.75 14.69
N GLY A 244 13.27 -10.75 15.32
CA GLY A 244 13.95 -11.65 16.26
C GLY A 244 13.85 -11.26 17.73
N PHE A 245 13.19 -10.15 18.07
CA PHE A 245 12.88 -9.80 19.46
C PHE A 245 12.07 -10.94 20.09
N LYS A 246 12.37 -11.25 21.35
CA LYS A 246 11.73 -12.35 22.10
C LYS A 246 10.67 -11.81 23.03
N ASP A 247 9.62 -12.59 23.22
CA ASP A 247 8.61 -12.30 24.24
C ASP A 247 9.30 -12.24 25.62
N VAL A 248 9.03 -11.18 26.37
CA VAL A 248 9.53 -10.94 27.73
C VAL A 248 8.31 -10.80 28.65
N GLY A 249 8.36 -11.45 29.82
CA GLY A 249 7.33 -11.27 30.84
C GLY A 249 6.11 -12.19 30.74
N ASN A 250 6.19 -13.35 30.06
CA ASN A 250 5.07 -14.28 29.87
C ASN A 250 5.02 -15.46 30.89
N GLY A 251 5.54 -15.26 32.10
CA GLY A 251 5.74 -16.27 33.15
C GLY A 251 4.53 -16.45 34.09
N LEU A 252 4.48 -17.50 34.93
CA LEU A 252 3.30 -17.77 35.79
C LEU A 252 3.00 -16.71 36.88
N ASP A 253 3.89 -15.73 37.09
CA ASP A 253 3.79 -14.64 38.05
C ASP A 253 3.23 -13.33 37.47
N ASP A 254 3.00 -13.25 36.15
CA ASP A 254 2.61 -12.06 35.37
C ASP A 254 1.11 -11.71 35.42
N TRP A 255 0.45 -11.92 36.56
CA TRP A 255 -1.01 -11.74 36.72
C TRP A 255 -1.51 -10.33 36.33
N HIS A 256 -0.61 -9.34 36.19
CA HIS A 256 -0.92 -7.97 35.82
C HIS A 256 -0.48 -7.66 34.38
N HIS A 257 -1.45 -7.59 33.46
CA HIS A 257 -1.36 -7.21 32.04
C HIS A 257 -0.56 -5.92 31.69
N GLY A 258 -0.06 -5.17 32.67
CA GLY A 258 0.40 -3.79 32.53
C GLY A 258 1.73 -3.50 33.22
N ASP A 259 2.55 -4.52 33.50
CA ASP A 259 3.91 -4.25 33.96
C ASP A 259 4.71 -3.64 32.80
N PRO A 260 5.31 -2.45 32.99
CA PRO A 260 5.90 -1.68 31.89
C PRO A 260 7.21 -2.29 31.35
N ASP A 261 7.71 -3.36 31.97
CA ASP A 261 8.86 -4.16 31.55
C ASP A 261 8.47 -5.48 30.84
N ASP A 262 7.19 -5.71 30.58
CA ASP A 262 6.72 -6.83 29.77
C ASP A 262 6.62 -6.44 28.30
N TRP A 263 6.81 -7.39 27.38
CA TRP A 263 6.52 -7.23 25.95
C TRP A 263 6.30 -8.60 25.31
N TYR A 264 5.04 -8.98 25.07
CA TYR A 264 4.72 -10.30 24.50
C TYR A 264 3.38 -10.37 23.76
N TYR A 265 3.27 -11.39 22.91
CA TYR A 265 2.00 -11.84 22.34
C TYR A 265 1.90 -13.37 22.32
N ASN A 266 0.91 -13.93 23.02
CA ASN A 266 0.70 -15.34 23.23
C ASN A 266 -0.74 -15.78 22.90
N ASN A 267 -0.94 -16.20 21.66
CA ASN A 267 -2.23 -16.73 21.17
C ASN A 267 -2.57 -18.14 21.71
N ASN A 268 -1.66 -18.77 22.47
CA ASN A 268 -1.84 -20.09 23.10
C ASN A 268 -2.01 -19.99 24.62
N SER A 269 -2.24 -18.79 25.15
CA SER A 269 -2.45 -18.60 26.58
C SER A 269 -3.69 -19.36 27.06
N LEU A 270 -3.55 -20.10 28.17
CA LEU A 270 -4.67 -20.76 28.85
C LEU A 270 -5.68 -19.74 29.43
N ASN A 271 -5.30 -18.46 29.48
CA ASN A 271 -6.15 -17.36 29.87
C ASN A 271 -6.43 -16.47 28.64
N PRO A 272 -7.65 -16.51 28.07
CA PRO A 272 -8.04 -15.68 26.92
C PRO A 272 -7.96 -14.17 27.16
N LYS A 273 -7.79 -13.73 28.41
CA LYS A 273 -7.57 -12.33 28.76
C LYS A 273 -6.10 -11.93 28.72
N ASN A 274 -5.17 -12.90 28.79
CA ASN A 274 -3.72 -12.69 28.84
C ASN A 274 -3.03 -13.15 27.55
N VAL A 275 -3.46 -12.55 26.44
CA VAL A 275 -2.96 -12.87 25.10
C VAL A 275 -1.87 -11.87 24.68
N GLU A 276 -1.82 -10.68 25.27
CA GLU A 276 -0.83 -9.65 24.94
C GLU A 276 -0.57 -8.72 26.14
N SER A 277 0.64 -8.15 26.22
CA SER A 277 0.98 -7.09 27.17
C SER A 277 0.47 -5.72 26.70
N GLU A 278 0.27 -4.76 27.62
CA GLU A 278 -0.11 -3.39 27.23
C GLU A 278 0.92 -2.75 26.28
N THR A 279 2.20 -3.01 26.52
CA THR A 279 3.33 -2.58 25.68
C THR A 279 3.29 -3.16 24.26
N TRP A 280 2.52 -4.22 23.99
CA TRP A 280 2.39 -4.80 22.64
C TRP A 280 1.46 -3.97 21.75
N TYR A 281 0.43 -3.33 22.32
CA TYR A 281 -0.63 -2.66 21.54
C TYR A 281 -0.82 -1.17 21.86
N ASN A 282 -0.18 -0.62 22.89
CA ASN A 282 -0.27 0.79 23.26
C ASN A 282 1.05 1.55 23.01
N ALA A 283 1.01 2.60 22.18
CA ALA A 283 2.21 3.32 21.73
C ALA A 283 3.01 3.96 22.87
N ALA A 284 2.34 4.51 23.89
CA ALA A 284 3.02 5.11 25.04
C ALA A 284 3.70 4.06 25.92
N ALA A 285 3.02 2.93 26.17
CA ALA A 285 3.61 1.84 26.93
C ALA A 285 4.77 1.17 26.18
N ASN A 286 4.63 0.99 24.86
CA ASN A 286 5.68 0.46 23.99
C ASN A 286 6.93 1.36 23.99
N HIS A 287 6.72 2.68 23.89
CA HIS A 287 7.78 3.67 24.02
C HIS A 287 8.53 3.50 25.35
N ASP A 288 7.81 3.46 26.46
CA ASP A 288 8.41 3.37 27.79
C ASP A 288 9.15 2.04 27.97
N TYR A 289 8.59 0.94 27.47
CA TYR A 289 9.28 -0.36 27.44
C TYR A 289 10.63 -0.27 26.74
N PHE A 290 10.68 0.25 25.52
CA PHE A 290 11.93 0.31 24.75
C PHE A 290 12.93 1.30 25.32
N THR A 291 12.47 2.47 25.76
CA THR A 291 13.36 3.58 26.16
C THR A 291 13.76 3.56 27.63
N GLN A 292 12.96 2.95 28.51
CA GLN A 292 13.15 3.03 29.96
C GLN A 292 13.35 1.67 30.64
N HIS A 293 12.77 0.59 30.11
CA HIS A 293 12.70 -0.69 30.84
C HIS A 293 13.56 -1.81 30.24
N SER A 294 13.61 -1.93 28.92
CA SER A 294 14.32 -3.02 28.24
C SER A 294 15.81 -2.75 27.98
N GLY A 295 16.21 -1.47 27.93
CA GLY A 295 17.55 -1.05 27.50
C GLY A 295 17.83 -1.25 25.99
N LEU A 296 16.80 -1.61 25.22
CA LEU A 296 16.86 -1.90 23.79
C LEU A 296 16.62 -0.65 22.92
N GLY A 297 16.06 0.42 23.47
CA GLY A 297 15.83 1.70 22.78
C GLY A 297 16.73 2.82 23.26
N GLU A 298 17.17 3.68 22.34
CA GLU A 298 17.89 4.91 22.63
C GLU A 298 17.24 6.09 21.88
N THR A 299 16.76 7.09 22.61
CA THR A 299 16.23 8.32 22.01
C THR A 299 17.36 9.13 21.39
N LYS A 300 17.38 9.22 20.06
CA LYS A 300 18.38 9.93 19.27
C LYS A 300 18.07 11.41 19.09
N GLY A 301 16.79 11.77 19.14
CA GLY A 301 16.36 13.16 19.05
C GLY A 301 14.87 13.32 19.34
N VAL A 302 14.53 14.49 19.87
CA VAL A 302 13.15 14.94 20.04
C VAL A 302 13.03 16.24 19.27
N VAL A 303 12.15 16.25 18.27
CA VAL A 303 11.93 17.42 17.41
C VAL A 303 10.48 17.88 17.56
N PRO A 304 10.21 19.20 17.58
CA PRO A 304 8.84 19.67 17.44
C PRO A 304 8.30 19.20 16.09
N THR A 305 6.99 19.03 15.97
CA THR A 305 6.34 18.86 14.67
C THR A 305 5.99 20.23 14.09
N PRO A 306 6.83 20.79 13.21
CA PRO A 306 6.52 22.09 12.60
C PRO A 306 5.30 21.93 11.70
N GLY A 307 4.56 23.03 11.49
CA GLY A 307 3.62 23.12 10.38
C GLY A 307 4.34 23.01 9.02
N PRO A 308 3.61 23.03 7.90
CA PRO A 308 4.11 22.71 6.56
C PRO A 308 5.35 23.49 6.07
N THR A 309 5.70 24.60 6.70
CA THR A 309 6.82 25.48 6.32
C THR A 309 8.14 25.20 7.05
N GLY A 310 8.19 24.22 7.98
CA GLY A 310 9.40 23.91 8.77
C GLY A 310 9.85 22.45 8.71
N TYR A 311 9.21 21.62 7.89
CA TYR A 311 9.52 20.20 7.72
C TYR A 311 10.90 19.99 7.07
N ASP A 312 11.72 19.12 7.66
CA ASP A 312 12.97 18.63 7.09
C ASP A 312 12.79 17.17 6.65
N PRO A 313 12.79 16.86 5.33
CA PRO A 313 12.52 15.51 4.84
C PRO A 313 13.53 14.46 5.27
N LEU A 314 14.67 14.87 5.84
CA LEU A 314 15.74 13.98 6.28
C LEU A 314 15.97 14.02 7.79
N ALA A 315 15.01 14.51 8.58
CA ALA A 315 15.19 14.64 10.03
C ALA A 315 15.49 13.29 10.74
N PRO A 316 14.81 12.17 10.42
CA PRO A 316 15.10 10.87 11.01
C PRO A 316 16.55 10.42 10.81
N SER A 317 17.01 10.37 9.56
CA SER A 317 18.36 9.93 9.20
C SER A 317 19.43 10.88 9.74
N LYS A 318 19.18 12.20 9.73
CA LYS A 318 20.10 13.19 10.34
C LYS A 318 20.19 13.06 11.86
N ALA A 319 19.12 12.63 12.53
CA ALA A 319 19.15 12.32 13.95
C ALA A 319 19.93 11.03 14.25
N GLY A 320 20.23 10.22 13.22
CA GLY A 320 20.98 8.98 13.34
C GLY A 320 20.10 7.73 13.38
N LEU A 321 18.85 7.82 12.94
CA LEU A 321 18.02 6.63 12.74
C LEU A 321 18.55 5.79 11.57
N THR A 322 18.43 4.49 11.76
CA THR A 322 18.69 3.44 10.77
C THR A 322 17.39 2.69 10.50
N PRO A 323 17.16 2.17 9.27
CA PRO A 323 15.94 1.41 8.98
C PRO A 323 15.66 0.32 10.02
N GLY A 324 14.40 0.09 10.36
CA GLY A 324 13.97 -0.78 11.47
C GLY A 324 13.93 -0.10 12.83
N ASP A 325 14.34 1.16 12.94
CA ASP A 325 14.13 1.98 14.13
C ASP A 325 12.70 2.54 14.19
N LEU A 326 12.31 3.09 15.35
CA LEU A 326 10.95 3.58 15.56
C LEU A 326 10.88 5.10 15.67
N ILE A 327 9.73 5.61 15.25
CA ILE A 327 9.36 7.01 15.37
C ILE A 327 8.06 7.08 16.18
N TYR A 328 8.10 7.78 17.31
CA TYR A 328 6.92 7.99 18.17
C TYR A 328 6.38 9.39 18.01
N TYR A 329 5.07 9.52 17.86
CA TYR A 329 4.39 10.79 17.64
C TYR A 329 3.59 11.19 18.87
N ARG A 330 3.91 12.37 19.38
CA ARG A 330 3.24 13.00 20.51
C ARG A 330 2.25 14.04 19.99
N THR A 331 1.00 13.91 20.40
CA THR A 331 -0.08 14.84 20.05
C THR A 331 0.13 16.21 20.70
N ASN A 332 -0.65 17.19 20.26
CA ASN A 332 -0.73 18.52 20.89
C ASN A 332 -1.25 18.51 22.35
N GLU A 333 -1.75 17.38 22.84
CA GLU A 333 -2.13 17.15 24.25
C GLU A 333 -0.96 16.60 25.08
N GLY A 334 0.17 16.31 24.44
CA GLY A 334 1.38 15.80 25.09
C GLY A 334 1.40 14.28 25.26
N LYS A 335 0.46 13.54 24.66
CA LYS A 335 0.38 12.07 24.73
C LYS A 335 1.05 11.43 23.51
N ILE A 336 1.86 10.39 23.71
CA ILE A 336 2.28 9.52 22.60
C ILE A 336 1.08 8.67 22.19
N ASP A 337 0.64 8.84 20.94
CA ASP A 337 -0.58 8.20 20.45
C ASP A 337 -0.36 7.39 19.16
N HIS A 338 0.80 7.57 18.52
CA HIS A 338 1.14 6.84 17.30
C HIS A 338 2.62 6.45 17.27
N VAL A 339 2.90 5.34 16.58
CA VAL A 339 4.24 4.81 16.34
C VAL A 339 4.34 4.31 14.90
N ALA A 340 5.48 4.59 14.27
CA ALA A 340 5.79 4.11 12.93
C ALA A 340 7.18 3.50 12.89
N MET A 341 7.41 2.59 11.95
CA MET A 341 8.73 2.04 11.67
C MET A 341 9.41 2.89 10.60
N TYR A 342 10.59 3.40 10.90
CA TYR A 342 11.44 4.03 9.89
C TYR A 342 12.00 2.96 8.97
N VAL A 343 11.67 2.99 7.68
CA VAL A 343 12.07 1.94 6.71
C VAL A 343 13.17 2.39 5.75
N GLY A 344 13.48 3.69 5.75
CA GLY A 344 14.68 4.23 5.10
C GLY A 344 14.42 5.50 4.32
N ASN A 345 15.18 5.70 3.26
CA ASN A 345 15.06 6.88 2.41
C ASN A 345 14.58 6.52 1.01
N MET A 346 13.59 7.25 0.51
CA MET A 346 13.11 7.15 -0.85
C MET A 346 13.10 8.53 -1.51
N ASN A 347 13.82 8.66 -2.63
CA ASN A 347 13.89 9.89 -3.43
C ASN A 347 14.27 11.17 -2.62
N GLY A 348 15.10 11.04 -1.58
CA GLY A 348 15.52 12.16 -0.76
C GLY A 348 14.56 12.51 0.37
N VAL A 349 13.61 11.63 0.69
CA VAL A 349 12.68 11.74 1.80
C VAL A 349 12.82 10.50 2.69
N ASP A 350 12.95 10.72 3.99
CA ASP A 350 12.89 9.65 4.98
C ASP A 350 11.44 9.17 5.11
N VAL A 351 11.25 7.87 4.93
CA VAL A 351 9.94 7.23 4.83
C VAL A 351 9.72 6.22 5.94
N VAL A 352 8.45 6.05 6.28
CA VAL A 352 7.98 5.15 7.33
C VAL A 352 6.93 4.20 6.80
N ASP A 353 6.87 3.04 7.45
CA ASP A 353 5.75 2.13 7.38
C ASP A 353 4.97 2.17 8.69
N GLN A 354 3.65 2.19 8.60
CA GLN A 354 2.75 2.44 9.72
C GLN A 354 1.36 1.91 9.45
N HIS A 355 0.57 1.71 10.51
CA HIS A 355 -0.89 1.64 10.38
C HIS A 355 -1.49 2.98 10.79
N ALA A 356 -1.61 3.88 9.81
CA ALA A 356 -2.23 5.20 9.91
C ALA A 356 -3.02 5.51 8.61
N ASP A 357 -4.35 5.41 8.68
CA ASP A 357 -5.23 5.77 7.56
C ASP A 357 -4.96 7.23 7.12
N PRO A 358 -4.70 7.53 5.82
CA PRO A 358 -4.79 6.66 4.63
C PRO A 358 -3.44 6.23 4.01
N ARG A 359 -2.30 6.53 4.63
CA ARG A 359 -0.97 6.30 4.04
C ARG A 359 -0.12 5.43 4.97
N ASN A 360 -0.04 4.15 4.65
CA ASN A 360 0.61 3.16 5.50
C ASN A 360 2.00 2.75 5.03
N VAL A 361 2.22 2.68 3.72
CA VAL A 361 3.46 2.18 3.10
C VAL A 361 4.29 3.34 2.55
N HIS A 362 5.58 3.36 2.89
CA HIS A 362 6.55 4.36 2.42
C HIS A 362 6.06 5.80 2.56
N ASP A 363 5.29 6.08 3.60
CA ASP A 363 4.79 7.42 3.81
C ASP A 363 5.93 8.35 4.23
N ASP A 364 5.77 9.64 4.00
CA ASP A 364 6.70 10.60 4.59
C ASP A 364 6.64 10.50 6.12
N TRP A 365 7.79 10.65 6.80
CA TRP A 365 7.83 10.52 8.26
C TRP A 365 7.00 11.58 9.00
N TRP A 366 6.50 12.61 8.31
CA TRP A 366 5.80 13.73 8.94
C TRP A 366 4.31 13.43 9.07
N PRO A 367 3.69 13.74 10.22
CA PRO A 367 2.34 13.29 10.47
C PRO A 367 1.31 14.04 9.62
N ASN A 368 0.34 13.29 9.07
CA ASN A 368 -0.65 13.81 8.11
C ASN A 368 -1.88 14.48 8.72
N THR A 369 -2.01 14.45 10.05
CA THR A 369 -3.24 14.92 10.74
C THR A 369 -2.93 16.05 11.70
N ASN A 370 -3.92 16.93 11.87
CA ASN A 370 -3.83 18.16 12.67
C ASN A 370 -3.58 17.93 14.16
N ASP A 371 -3.79 16.71 14.64
CA ASP A 371 -3.60 16.34 16.05
C ASP A 371 -2.11 16.28 16.44
N PHE A 372 -1.23 16.16 15.44
CA PHE A 372 0.21 16.03 15.62
C PHE A 372 1.00 17.24 15.13
N TRP A 373 0.40 18.40 14.83
CA TRP A 373 1.16 19.63 14.52
C TRP A 373 0.63 20.87 15.25
N GLY A 374 1.57 21.72 15.69
CA GLY A 374 1.29 22.88 16.54
C GLY A 374 1.27 22.56 18.05
N GLY A 375 1.45 23.58 18.89
CA GLY A 375 1.47 23.40 20.35
C GLY A 375 2.68 22.57 20.84
N PRO A 376 2.50 21.68 21.85
CA PRO A 376 3.57 20.82 22.39
C PRO A 376 3.75 19.50 21.62
N ALA A 377 3.24 19.40 20.37
CA ALA A 377 3.38 18.20 19.55
C ALA A 377 4.85 17.98 19.13
N GLN A 378 5.28 16.72 19.17
CA GLN A 378 6.69 16.32 19.03
C GLN A 378 6.80 14.98 18.34
N VAL A 379 7.94 14.75 17.71
CA VAL A 379 8.37 13.42 17.25
C VAL A 379 9.61 13.02 18.01
N GLU A 380 9.63 11.76 18.47
CA GLU A 380 10.78 11.15 19.12
C GLU A 380 11.36 10.06 18.23
N PHE A 381 12.64 10.21 17.92
CA PHE A 381 13.41 9.27 17.11
C PHE A 381 14.10 8.28 18.02
N VAL A 382 13.71 7.00 17.97
CA VAL A 382 14.21 5.97 18.88
C VAL A 382 14.95 4.91 18.08
N HIS A 383 16.27 4.85 18.28
CA HIS A 383 17.09 3.79 17.73
C HIS A 383 16.90 2.50 18.52
N LEU A 384 16.67 1.39 17.83
CA LEU A 384 16.51 0.08 18.45
C LEU A 384 17.78 -0.76 18.28
N LYS A 385 18.16 -1.47 19.34
CA LYS A 385 19.23 -2.47 19.34
C LYS A 385 18.62 -3.83 19.03
N TYR A 386 18.82 -4.32 17.81
CA TYR A 386 18.33 -5.63 17.42
C TYR A 386 19.16 -6.74 18.08
N PRO A 387 18.59 -7.93 18.30
CA PRO A 387 19.35 -9.05 18.85
C PRO A 387 20.61 -9.35 18.03
N GLY A 388 21.78 -9.26 18.67
CA GLY A 388 23.06 -9.52 18.01
C GLY A 388 23.83 -8.27 17.55
N GLU A 389 23.25 -7.07 17.71
CA GLU A 389 23.92 -5.76 17.50
C GLU A 389 24.70 -5.25 18.72
#